data_AF-A0A3Q9EQ45-F1
#
_entry.id   AF-A0A3Q9EQ45-F1
#
_cell.length_a   1.000
_cell.length_b   1.000
_cell.length_c   1.000
_cell.angle_alpha   90.00
_cell.angle_beta   90.00
_cell.angle_gamma   90.00
#
_symmetry.space_group_name_H-M   'P 1'
#
loop_
_entity.id
_entity.type
_entity.pdbx_description
1 polymer ?
#
loop_
_entity_poly.entity_id
_entity_poly.type
_entity_poly.pdbx_seq_one_letter_code
_entity_poly.pdbx_strand_id
1 'polypeptide(L)'
;MTDLRKTVERFWATAEAGEWDAFADTLAEDVTYTLPQTRERISGRERYVRFNREYPADWHLRVERIVAEPGQVVTWLHFTVGLEEMYGISFFTGDESGRISAVTDFWPEPYEPPAGREHLVERY
;
A
#
# COMPACT_ATOMS: atom_id res chain seq x y z
N MET A 1 7.28 -3.78 -21.97
CA MET A 1 6.24 -3.82 -20.92
C MET A 1 6.95 -3.81 -19.60
N THR A 2 6.73 -2.78 -18.78
CA THR A 2 7.34 -2.72 -17.44
C THR A 2 6.68 -3.78 -16.56
N ASP A 3 7.48 -4.52 -15.82
CA ASP A 3 7.00 -5.52 -14.87
C ASP A 3 6.30 -4.79 -13.70
N LEU A 4 5.01 -5.02 -13.50
CA LEU A 4 4.21 -4.36 -12.46
C LEU A 4 4.82 -4.58 -11.07
N ARG A 5 5.49 -5.72 -10.81
CA ARG A 5 6.25 -5.93 -9.57
C ARG A 5 7.27 -4.82 -9.35
N LYS A 6 8.06 -4.49 -10.36
CA LYS A 6 9.10 -3.44 -10.28
C LYS A 6 8.49 -2.05 -10.12
N THR A 7 7.35 -1.81 -10.77
CA THR A 7 6.61 -0.55 -10.58
C THR A 7 6.13 -0.40 -9.14
N VAL A 8 5.61 -1.46 -8.52
CA VAL A 8 5.16 -1.45 -7.12
C VAL A 8 6.33 -1.36 -6.13
N GLU A 9 7.46 -2.02 -6.41
CA GLU A 9 8.70 -1.84 -5.63
C GLU A 9 9.17 -0.38 -5.66
N ARG A 10 9.15 0.26 -6.84
CA ARG A 10 9.47 1.68 -6.98
C ARG A 10 8.44 2.58 -6.29
N PHE A 11 7.15 2.26 -6.40
CA PHE A 11 6.06 3.00 -5.73
C PHE A 11 6.35 3.13 -4.24
N TRP A 12 6.62 2.01 -3.55
CA TRP A 12 6.92 2.04 -2.12
C TRP A 12 8.23 2.73 -1.79
N ALA A 13 9.29 2.50 -2.57
CA ALA A 13 10.59 3.14 -2.34
C ALA A 13 10.52 4.68 -2.47
N THR A 14 9.81 5.18 -3.48
CA THR A 14 9.64 6.62 -3.70
C THR A 14 8.68 7.26 -2.70
N ALA A 15 7.67 6.51 -2.21
CA ALA A 15 6.78 6.96 -1.15
C ALA A 15 7.55 7.15 0.16
N GLU A 16 8.33 6.13 0.57
CA GLU A 16 9.19 6.18 1.77
C GLU A 16 10.21 7.33 1.70
N ALA A 17 10.78 7.58 0.52
CA ALA A 17 11.76 8.66 0.32
C ALA A 17 11.12 10.06 0.18
N GLY A 18 9.79 10.17 0.12
CA GLY A 18 9.09 11.42 -0.15
C GLY A 18 9.36 12.00 -1.55
N GLU A 19 9.76 11.16 -2.51
CA GLU A 19 10.08 11.57 -3.89
C GLU A 19 8.81 11.63 -4.75
N TRP A 20 7.96 12.62 -4.50
CA TRP A 20 6.59 12.67 -5.04
C TRP A 20 6.48 12.68 -6.58
N ASP A 21 7.45 13.26 -7.28
CA ASP A 21 7.49 13.23 -8.75
C ASP A 21 7.80 11.81 -9.25
N ALA A 22 8.78 11.14 -8.63
CA ALA A 22 9.13 9.77 -8.98
C ALA A 22 8.04 8.77 -8.57
N PHE A 23 7.31 9.04 -7.49
CA PHE A 23 6.11 8.32 -7.08
C PHE A 23 4.98 8.49 -8.10
N ALA A 24 4.71 9.72 -8.55
CA ALA A 24 3.69 10.00 -9.56
C ALA A 24 3.95 9.26 -10.88
N ASP A 25 5.22 9.08 -11.27
CA ASP A 25 5.60 8.33 -12.46
C ASP A 25 5.17 6.85 -12.45
N THR A 26 5.01 6.26 -11.27
CA THR A 26 4.56 4.86 -11.13
C THR A 26 3.07 4.67 -11.40
N LEU A 27 2.31 5.77 -11.41
CA LEU A 27 0.85 5.78 -11.47
C LEU A 27 0.35 6.04 -12.89
N ALA A 28 -0.75 5.37 -13.25
CA ALA A 28 -1.56 5.74 -14.40
C ALA A 28 -2.25 7.08 -14.13
N GLU A 29 -2.56 7.84 -15.18
CA GLU A 29 -3.18 9.17 -15.04
C GLU A 29 -4.55 9.10 -14.35
N ASP A 30 -5.31 8.05 -14.64
CA ASP A 30 -6.65 7.76 -14.15
C ASP A 30 -6.67 6.78 -12.96
N VAL A 31 -5.53 6.61 -12.26
CA VAL A 31 -5.42 5.69 -11.12
C VAL A 31 -6.55 5.89 -10.12
N THR A 32 -7.13 4.78 -9.66
CA THR A 32 -8.15 4.78 -8.60
C THR A 32 -7.61 4.13 -7.34
N TYR A 33 -7.62 4.89 -6.25
CA TYR A 33 -7.37 4.41 -4.89
C TYR A 33 -8.70 4.15 -4.18
N THR A 34 -8.79 3.06 -3.43
CA THR A 34 -9.93 2.78 -2.54
C THR A 34 -9.48 2.29 -1.17
N LEU A 35 -10.19 2.73 -0.14
CA LEU A 35 -10.04 2.27 1.23
C LEU A 35 -11.40 1.78 1.75
N PRO A 36 -11.71 0.47 1.61
CA PRO A 36 -13.03 -0.06 1.97
C PRO A 36 -13.41 0.15 3.44
N GLN A 37 -12.44 0.13 4.36
CA GLN A 37 -12.67 0.31 5.80
C GLN A 37 -13.32 1.65 6.14
N THR A 38 -12.97 2.72 5.42
CA THR A 38 -13.53 4.07 5.61
C THR A 38 -14.52 4.45 4.51
N ARG A 39 -14.71 3.59 3.50
CA ARG A 39 -15.54 3.81 2.31
C ARG A 39 -15.08 5.00 1.47
N GLU A 40 -13.77 5.22 1.43
CA GLU A 40 -13.16 6.32 0.67
C GLU A 40 -12.66 5.85 -0.70
N ARG A 41 -12.67 6.80 -1.66
CA ARG A 41 -12.12 6.63 -2.99
C ARG A 41 -11.46 7.92 -3.43
N ILE A 42 -10.27 7.80 -4.03
CA ILE A 42 -9.59 8.89 -4.71
C ILE A 42 -9.40 8.47 -6.17
N SER A 43 -9.75 9.36 -7.09
CA SER A 43 -9.63 9.12 -8.53
C SER A 43 -8.73 10.18 -9.17
N GLY A 44 -7.75 9.72 -9.92
CA GLY A 44 -6.77 10.53 -10.64
C GLY A 44 -5.44 10.68 -9.89
N ARG A 45 -4.34 10.59 -10.65
CA ARG A 45 -2.96 10.64 -10.15
C ARG A 45 -2.68 11.84 -9.27
N GLU A 46 -3.04 13.04 -9.73
CA GLU A 46 -2.76 14.29 -9.00
C GLU A 46 -3.33 14.26 -7.57
N ARG A 47 -4.59 13.84 -7.43
CA ARG A 47 -5.27 13.77 -6.13
C ARG A 47 -4.67 12.71 -5.23
N TYR A 48 -4.28 11.56 -5.78
CA TYR A 48 -3.69 10.48 -4.99
C TYR A 48 -2.26 10.80 -4.53
N VAL A 49 -1.44 11.44 -5.37
CA VAL A 49 -0.13 11.96 -4.99
C VAL A 49 -0.29 13.00 -3.87
N ARG A 50 -1.23 13.93 -4.03
CA ARG A 50 -1.50 14.95 -3.02
C ARG A 50 -1.95 14.34 -1.68
N PHE A 51 -2.82 13.34 -1.71
CA PHE A 51 -3.25 12.60 -0.52
C PHE A 51 -2.07 12.01 0.27
N ASN A 52 -1.13 11.34 -0.42
CA ASN A 52 0.05 10.77 0.25
C ASN A 52 0.98 11.86 0.79
N ARG A 53 1.19 12.94 0.01
CA ARG A 53 2.07 14.05 0.38
C ARG A 53 1.54 14.89 1.55
N GLU A 54 0.22 15.07 1.64
CA GLU A 54 -0.45 15.87 2.68
C GLU A 54 -0.78 15.04 3.93
N TYR A 55 -0.48 13.73 3.94
CA TYR A 55 -0.77 12.87 5.08
C TYR A 55 -0.13 13.44 6.36
N PRO A 56 -0.90 13.64 7.44
CA PRO A 56 -0.37 14.22 8.66
C PRO A 56 0.52 13.19 9.38
N ALA A 57 1.63 13.67 9.95
CA ALA A 57 2.66 12.93 10.66
C ALA A 57 3.81 12.40 9.80
N ASP A 58 4.96 12.29 10.46
CA ASP A 58 6.15 11.61 9.94
C ASP A 58 5.91 10.11 10.01
N TRP A 59 5.97 9.45 8.86
CA TRP A 59 5.72 8.02 8.75
C TRP A 59 6.81 7.34 7.94
N HIS A 60 7.08 6.09 8.31
CA HIS A 60 8.04 5.21 7.65
C HIS A 60 7.37 3.86 7.36
N LEU A 61 7.84 3.17 6.33
CA LEU A 61 7.38 1.83 6.00
C LEU A 61 8.53 0.87 5.68
N ARG A 62 8.25 -0.41 5.90
CA ARG A 62 9.01 -1.54 5.39
C ARG A 62 8.08 -2.49 4.65
N VAL A 63 8.52 -2.92 3.47
CA VAL A 63 7.85 -4.01 2.75
C VAL A 63 8.24 -5.34 3.38
N GLU A 64 7.28 -6.05 3.96
CA GLU A 64 7.46 -7.40 4.51
C GLU A 64 7.46 -8.45 3.40
N ARG A 65 6.54 -8.30 2.45
CA ARG A 65 6.35 -9.28 1.38
C ARG A 65 5.72 -8.66 0.14
N ILE A 66 6.14 -9.15 -1.02
CA ILE A 66 5.51 -8.88 -2.31
C ILE A 66 5.15 -10.21 -2.99
N VAL A 67 3.87 -10.40 -3.27
CA VAL A 67 3.35 -11.48 -4.14
C VAL A 67 2.91 -10.84 -5.44
N ALA A 68 3.37 -11.37 -6.58
CA ALA A 68 3.11 -10.79 -7.88
C ALA A 68 2.73 -11.87 -8.89
N GLU A 69 1.73 -11.55 -9.70
CA GLU A 69 1.31 -12.29 -10.88
C GLU A 69 1.21 -11.32 -12.07
N PRO A 70 1.06 -11.80 -13.31
CA PRO A 70 0.82 -10.89 -14.43
C PRO A 70 -0.38 -9.97 -14.18
N GLY A 71 -0.15 -8.67 -14.16
CA GLY A 71 -1.20 -7.64 -14.02
C GLY A 71 -1.68 -7.36 -12.60
N GLN A 72 -1.23 -8.10 -11.59
CA GLN A 72 -1.61 -7.86 -10.18
C GLN A 72 -0.46 -8.08 -9.19
N VAL A 73 -0.42 -7.26 -8.15
CA VAL A 73 0.58 -7.36 -7.07
C VAL A 73 -0.11 -7.12 -5.73
N VAL A 74 0.33 -7.84 -4.70
CA VAL A 74 -0.09 -7.62 -3.31
C VAL A 74 1.14 -7.39 -2.46
N THR A 75 1.09 -6.36 -1.61
CA THR A 75 2.14 -6.09 -0.62
C THR A 75 1.61 -6.19 0.80
N TRP A 76 2.41 -6.81 1.67
CA TRP A 76 2.28 -6.71 3.12
C TRP A 76 3.35 -5.75 3.62
N LEU A 77 2.93 -4.77 4.41
CA LEU A 77 3.73 -3.63 4.83
C LEU A 77 3.66 -3.52 6.35
N HIS A 78 4.75 -3.06 6.95
CA HIS A 78 4.81 -2.60 8.34
C HIS A 78 5.11 -1.11 8.32
N PHE A 79 4.26 -0.32 8.97
CA PHE A 79 4.33 1.13 9.04
C PHE A 79 4.62 1.58 10.46
N THR A 80 5.43 2.62 10.59
CA THR A 80 5.61 3.40 11.82
C THR A 80 5.06 4.79 11.57
N VAL A 81 4.07 5.23 12.35
CA VAL A 81 3.51 6.59 12.29
C VAL A 81 3.69 7.24 13.65
N GLY A 82 4.69 8.10 13.78
CA GLY A 82 5.14 8.58 15.09
C GLY A 82 5.60 7.43 16.00
N LEU A 83 4.81 7.10 17.02
CA LEU A 83 5.10 5.99 17.95
C LEU A 83 4.25 4.74 17.70
N GLU A 84 3.29 4.82 16.78
CA GLU A 84 2.37 3.72 16.49
C GLU A 84 2.93 2.85 15.38
N GLU A 85 2.83 1.53 15.56
CA GLU A 85 3.12 0.56 14.52
C GLU A 85 1.82 -0.03 13.98
N MET A 86 1.73 -0.17 12.67
CA MET A 86 0.56 -0.71 12.00
C MET A 86 0.92 -1.55 10.79
N TYR A 87 0.04 -2.46 10.40
CA TYR A 87 0.20 -3.24 9.19
C TYR A 87 -0.65 -2.68 8.06
N GLY A 88 -0.12 -2.72 6.85
CA GLY A 88 -0.83 -2.38 5.61
C GLY A 88 -0.87 -3.58 4.67
N ILE A 89 -2.00 -3.77 4.01
CA ILE A 89 -2.16 -4.70 2.89
C ILE A 89 -2.68 -3.92 1.70
N SER A 90 -1.89 -3.88 0.63
CA SER A 90 -2.22 -3.11 -0.58
C SER A 90 -2.29 -4.03 -1.78
N PHE A 91 -3.41 -3.96 -2.49
CA PHE A 91 -3.65 -4.67 -3.74
C PHE A 91 -3.50 -3.70 -4.92
N PHE A 92 -2.71 -4.09 -5.91
CA PHE A 92 -2.40 -3.30 -7.08
C PHE A 92 -2.85 -4.01 -8.35
N THR A 93 -3.35 -3.23 -9.31
CA THR A 93 -3.49 -3.66 -10.70
C THR A 93 -2.74 -2.70 -11.61
N GLY A 94 -2.27 -3.21 -12.75
CA GLY A 94 -1.50 -2.45 -13.74
C GLY A 94 -2.28 -2.16 -15.02
N ASP A 95 -1.95 -1.08 -15.71
CA ASP A 95 -2.35 -0.84 -17.10
C ASP A 95 -1.44 -1.60 -18.09
N GLU A 96 -1.73 -1.49 -19.39
CA GLU A 96 -0.94 -2.12 -20.47
C GLU A 96 0.51 -1.62 -20.54
N SER A 97 0.79 -0.43 -19.98
CA SER A 97 2.12 0.17 -19.91
C SER A 97 2.90 -0.28 -18.66
N GLY A 98 2.25 -0.99 -17.73
CA GLY A 98 2.82 -1.43 -16.46
C GLY A 98 2.82 -0.34 -15.38
N ARG A 99 2.02 0.72 -15.52
CA ARG A 99 1.75 1.71 -14.47
C ARG A 99 0.63 1.21 -13.58
N ILE A 100 0.61 1.64 -12.32
CA ILE A 100 -0.44 1.28 -11.36
C ILE A 100 -1.75 1.99 -11.75
N SER A 101 -2.79 1.22 -12.08
CA SER A 101 -4.10 1.71 -12.48
C SER A 101 -5.14 1.64 -11.35
N ALA A 102 -4.96 0.75 -10.37
CA ALA A 102 -5.74 0.77 -9.15
C ALA A 102 -4.94 0.32 -7.93
N VAL A 103 -5.30 0.90 -6.78
CA VAL A 103 -4.81 0.53 -5.45
C VAL A 103 -6.01 0.31 -4.53
N THR A 104 -6.03 -0.80 -3.81
CA THR A 104 -6.99 -1.05 -2.72
C THR A 104 -6.24 -1.36 -1.45
N ASP A 105 -6.42 -0.51 -0.44
CA ASP A 105 -5.72 -0.65 0.84
C ASP A 105 -6.63 -1.23 1.92
N PHE A 106 -5.99 -1.97 2.82
CA PHE A 106 -6.52 -2.36 4.11
C PHE A 106 -5.48 -2.10 5.20
N TRP A 107 -5.92 -1.47 6.28
CA TRP A 107 -5.18 -1.14 7.50
C TRP A 107 -5.76 -1.95 8.66
N PRO A 108 -5.46 -3.26 8.77
CA PRO A 108 -5.96 -4.07 9.86
C PRO A 108 -5.39 -3.61 11.21
N GLU A 109 -6.26 -3.50 12.20
CA GLU A 109 -5.85 -3.28 13.58
C GLU A 109 -5.60 -4.62 14.29
N PRO A 110 -4.61 -4.70 15.20
CA PRO A 110 -4.45 -5.84 16.08
C PRO A 110 -5.74 -6.11 16.87
N TYR A 111 -6.06 -7.40 17.07
CA TYR A 111 -7.17 -7.80 17.92
C TYR A 111 -6.74 -8.90 18.89
N GLU A 112 -7.35 -8.91 20.07
CA GLU A 112 -7.09 -9.96 21.05
C GLU A 112 -7.62 -11.31 20.55
N PRO A 113 -6.81 -12.39 20.66
CA PRO A 113 -7.27 -13.71 20.25
C PRO A 113 -8.49 -14.13 21.09
N PRO A 114 -9.54 -14.69 20.47
CA PRO A 114 -10.63 -15.29 21.22
C PRO A 114 -10.13 -16.39 22.17
N ALA A 115 -10.75 -16.49 23.35
CA ALA A 115 -10.42 -17.48 24.37
C ALA A 115 -10.72 -18.91 23.93
N GLY A 116 -10.07 -19.89 24.56
CA GLY A 116 -10.34 -21.32 24.38
C GLY A 116 -9.45 -22.04 23.36
N ARG A 117 -8.51 -21.32 22.74
CA ARG A 117 -7.54 -21.86 21.77
C ARG A 117 -6.09 -21.79 22.22
N GLU A 118 -5.85 -21.40 23.47
CA GLU A 118 -4.51 -21.19 24.06
C GLU A 118 -3.67 -22.47 23.99
N HIS A 119 -4.30 -23.63 24.14
CA HIS A 119 -3.65 -24.94 24.07
C HIS A 119 -3.22 -25.36 22.65
N LEU A 120 -3.58 -24.61 21.61
CA LEU A 120 -3.27 -24.91 20.20
C LEU A 120 -2.28 -23.93 19.57
N VAL A 121 -2.09 -22.75 20.17
CA VAL A 121 -1.38 -21.64 19.54
C VAL A 121 -0.10 -21.30 20.30
N GLU A 122 0.93 -20.94 19.55
CA GLU A 122 2.11 -20.24 20.05
C GLU A 122 1.97 -18.76 19.71
N ARG A 123 2.37 -17.88 20.63
CA ARG A 123 2.45 -16.43 20.37
C ARG A 123 3.84 -16.14 19.82
N TYR A 124 3.91 -15.47 18.67
CA TYR A 124 5.15 -15.12 17.97
C TYR A 124 5.27 -13.61 17.77
#